data_AF-A0AA36JNE0-F1
#
_entry.id   AF-A0AA36JNE0-F1
#
_cell.length_a   1.000
_cell.length_b   1.000
_cell.length_c   1.000
_cell.angle_alpha   90.00
_cell.angle_beta   90.00
_cell.angle_gamma   90.00
#
_symmetry.space_group_name_H-M   'P 1'
#
loop_
_entity.id
_entity.type
_entity.pdbx_description
1 polymer ?
#
loop_
_entity_poly.entity_id
_entity_poly.type
_entity_poly.pdbx_seq_one_letter_code
_entity_poly.pdbx_strand_id
1 'polypeptide(L)'
;MLAHESCTDWYGDCSAVNSQLVGEIHYSCIGGQIRTNSSAVRQVQEETQETALSGTVESVACSSFMGSTYDGIANVTCTHGVSSADTSGCVLACYDSDTATVTVNGNSHEASVTSRTSSGSGETLQCNSLDAGYHGTLELSCSNGLLSASHSCHQLCLTSSSVTVAVGGQTYQASPTESIEHMQTGVVQCGSFAAGFTGDIVLTCHEGTITADVSGCMAPCAAGAAASVSFAGAQHAVELAAQVLHGGTGGVSCSTADSGFTGSLELSCSDGVLSQSSQSCTERACEEGLGYQLQLAGETSSRALAAEVAHAGTVTATCASVAPAWDNEITVTCIKGGLSADYSACKQACLTTDSGDVSLGPNTHSVSPASRMADGDSATKQCLDLGVEHVGTMTD
;
A
#
# COMPACT_ATOMS: atom_id res chain seq x y z
N MET A 1 -39.51 41.69 0.20
CA MET A 1 -40.74 42.51 0.15
C MET A 1 -41.10 42.80 1.61
N LEU A 2 -40.54 43.87 2.18
CA LEU A 2 -40.64 44.14 3.62
C LEU A 2 -42.01 44.78 3.89
N ALA A 3 -42.84 44.09 4.67
CA ALA A 3 -44.04 44.67 5.24
C ALA A 3 -43.63 45.79 6.20
N HIS A 4 -44.15 46.99 5.99
CA HIS A 4 -44.06 48.07 6.96
C HIS A 4 -44.96 47.65 8.14
N GLU A 5 -44.38 47.11 9.21
CA GLU A 5 -45.12 46.91 10.44
C GLU A 5 -45.58 48.28 10.97
N SER A 6 -46.90 48.43 11.08
CA SER A 6 -47.54 49.57 11.72
C SER A 6 -47.26 49.50 13.21
N CYS A 7 -46.53 50.49 13.76
CA CYS A 7 -46.39 50.65 15.20
C CYS A 7 -47.78 50.80 15.84
N THR A 8 -48.16 49.83 16.68
CA THR A 8 -49.34 49.90 17.54
C THR A 8 -49.04 50.78 18.75
N ASP A 9 -50.02 51.55 19.23
CA ASP A 9 -49.95 52.22 20.54
C ASP A 9 -49.68 51.18 21.65
N TRP A 10 -48.80 51.51 22.60
CA TRP A 10 -48.56 50.66 23.77
C TRP A 10 -48.57 51.48 25.06
N TYR A 11 -48.85 50.78 26.17
CA TYR A 11 -48.87 51.33 27.51
C TYR A 11 -47.73 50.71 28.32
N GLY A 12 -47.06 51.51 29.13
CA GLY A 12 -46.03 51.04 30.06
C GLY A 12 -46.20 51.68 31.43
N ASP A 13 -45.88 50.95 32.49
CA ASP A 13 -45.99 51.46 33.85
C ASP A 13 -44.96 52.60 34.06
N CYS A 14 -45.39 53.69 34.68
CA CYS A 14 -44.53 54.83 34.94
C CYS A 14 -43.33 54.46 35.82
N SER A 15 -43.49 53.43 36.66
CA SER A 15 -42.44 52.93 37.54
C SER A 15 -41.23 52.37 36.78
N ALA A 16 -41.39 51.99 35.51
CA ALA A 16 -40.31 51.51 34.65
C ALA A 16 -39.36 52.63 34.20
N VAL A 17 -39.85 53.87 34.14
CA VAL A 17 -39.04 55.07 33.82
C VAL A 17 -38.45 55.66 35.10
N ASN A 18 -39.25 55.76 36.16
CA ASN A 18 -38.80 56.20 37.47
C ASN A 18 -39.68 55.57 38.56
N SER A 19 -39.05 54.89 39.52
CA SER A 19 -39.73 54.17 40.61
C SER A 19 -40.70 55.01 41.46
N GLN A 20 -40.62 56.34 41.40
CA GLN A 20 -41.50 57.26 42.13
C GLN A 20 -42.75 57.71 41.34
N LEU A 21 -42.84 57.37 40.05
CA LEU A 21 -44.00 57.69 39.23
C LEU A 21 -45.00 56.53 39.26
N VAL A 22 -46.29 56.85 39.47
CA VAL A 22 -47.38 55.87 39.53
C VAL A 22 -48.39 56.17 38.42
N GLY A 23 -48.71 55.17 37.59
CA GLY A 23 -49.70 55.27 36.51
C GLY A 23 -49.26 54.56 35.22
N GLU A 24 -50.06 54.62 34.16
CA GLU A 24 -49.67 54.15 32.83
C GLU A 24 -49.25 55.31 31.92
N ILE A 25 -48.11 55.16 31.24
CA ILE A 25 -47.65 56.05 30.18
C ILE A 25 -48.21 55.51 28.87
N HIS A 26 -48.94 56.36 28.15
CA HIS A 26 -49.35 56.06 26.77
C HIS A 26 -48.24 56.51 25.81
N TYR A 27 -47.68 55.54 25.09
CA TYR A 27 -46.65 55.76 24.08
C TYR A 27 -47.29 55.70 22.69
N SER A 28 -47.13 56.77 21.91
CA SER A 28 -47.52 56.82 20.49
C SER A 28 -46.30 57.06 19.60
N CYS A 29 -46.12 56.27 18.55
CA CYS A 29 -45.03 56.45 17.58
C CYS A 29 -45.54 57.22 16.36
N ILE A 30 -45.05 58.45 16.15
CA ILE A 30 -45.40 59.28 14.99
C ILE A 30 -44.12 59.67 14.26
N GLY A 31 -43.90 59.11 13.08
CA GLY A 31 -42.75 59.46 12.21
C GLY A 31 -41.39 59.02 12.76
N GLY A 32 -41.33 57.93 13.52
CA GLY A 32 -40.08 57.43 14.14
C GLY A 32 -39.71 58.11 15.46
N GLN A 33 -40.55 59.01 15.98
CA GLN A 33 -40.41 59.58 17.31
C GLN A 33 -41.50 59.04 18.24
N ILE A 34 -41.10 58.56 19.40
CA ILE A 34 -42.01 58.14 20.46
C ILE A 34 -42.44 59.39 21.24
N ARG A 35 -43.74 59.70 21.21
CA ARG A 35 -44.36 60.76 22.01
C ARG A 35 -45.11 60.13 23.16
N THR A 36 -44.85 60.62 24.36
CA THR A 36 -45.58 60.24 25.56
C THR A 36 -46.61 61.31 25.92
N ASN A 37 -47.84 60.88 26.21
CA ASN A 37 -48.85 61.76 26.79
C ASN A 37 -48.97 61.43 28.28
N SER A 38 -48.25 62.17 29.12
CA SER A 38 -48.16 61.93 30.57
C SER A 38 -49.29 62.59 31.39
N SER A 39 -50.38 63.00 30.76
CA SER A 39 -51.48 63.72 31.43
C SER A 39 -52.18 62.95 32.56
N ALA A 40 -51.84 61.67 32.78
CA ALA A 40 -52.40 60.82 33.84
C ALA A 40 -51.45 60.51 35.02
N VAL A 41 -50.18 60.95 35.02
CA VAL A 41 -49.20 60.56 36.05
C VAL A 41 -49.34 61.43 37.30
N ARG A 42 -49.56 60.82 38.48
CA ARG A 42 -49.55 61.52 39.78
C ARG A 42 -48.28 61.14 40.56
N GLN A 43 -47.50 62.14 40.97
CA GLN A 43 -46.41 61.93 41.94
C GLN A 43 -46.99 61.72 43.34
N VAL A 44 -46.55 60.66 44.03
CA VAL A 44 -46.72 60.52 45.48
C VAL A 44 -45.67 61.40 46.14
N GLN A 45 -46.13 62.36 46.91
CA GLN A 45 -45.33 63.46 47.44
C GLN A 45 -44.53 62.99 48.68
N GLU A 46 -43.32 62.49 48.46
CA GLU A 46 -42.24 62.54 49.46
C GLU A 46 -41.05 63.31 48.85
N GLU A 47 -40.62 64.36 49.56
CA GLU A 47 -39.56 65.29 49.15
C GLU A 47 -38.20 64.60 49.00
N THR A 48 -37.91 64.10 47.81
CA THR A 48 -36.57 64.14 47.23
C THR A 48 -36.68 64.83 45.87
N GLN A 49 -36.16 66.05 45.85
CA GLN A 49 -36.33 67.02 44.78
C GLN A 49 -35.37 66.72 43.62
N GLU A 50 -35.70 65.77 42.74
CA GLU A 50 -35.13 65.75 41.38
C GLU A 50 -35.96 66.67 40.49
N THR A 51 -35.59 67.95 40.51
CA THR A 51 -36.11 68.93 39.55
C THR A 51 -35.41 68.64 38.22
N ALA A 52 -36.02 67.84 37.35
CA ALA A 52 -35.61 67.78 35.96
C ALA A 52 -35.85 69.17 35.35
N LEU A 53 -34.81 70.00 35.34
CA LEU A 53 -34.83 71.33 34.76
C LEU A 53 -35.22 71.21 33.27
N SER A 54 -36.17 72.03 32.83
CA SER A 54 -36.53 72.17 31.42
C SER A 54 -35.28 72.34 30.57
N GLY A 55 -35.01 71.39 29.66
CA GLY A 55 -33.80 71.35 28.82
C GLY A 55 -32.69 70.40 29.29
N THR A 56 -32.91 69.60 30.33
CA THR A 56 -32.00 68.48 30.69
C THR A 56 -32.20 67.29 29.76
N VAL A 57 -31.09 66.66 29.37
CA VAL A 57 -31.06 65.40 28.61
C VAL A 57 -30.69 64.30 29.59
N GLU A 58 -31.57 63.31 29.75
CA GLU A 58 -31.31 62.11 30.54
C GLU A 58 -30.97 60.95 29.61
N SER A 59 -29.86 60.26 29.89
CA SER A 59 -29.42 59.10 29.13
C SER A 59 -29.85 57.81 29.84
N VAL A 60 -30.77 57.07 29.22
CA VAL A 60 -31.32 55.83 29.76
C VAL A 60 -30.86 54.65 28.91
N ALA A 61 -30.51 53.52 29.52
CA ALA A 61 -30.13 52.32 28.79
C ALA A 61 -31.32 51.82 27.95
N CYS A 62 -31.08 51.51 26.67
CA CYS A 62 -32.13 51.03 25.76
C CYS A 62 -32.77 49.73 26.27
N SER A 63 -32.02 48.89 26.98
CA SER A 63 -32.52 47.65 27.58
C SER A 63 -33.61 47.87 28.64
N SER A 64 -33.53 48.97 29.39
CA SER A 64 -34.57 49.37 30.36
C SER A 64 -35.71 50.16 29.70
N PHE A 65 -35.42 50.92 28.64
CA PHE A 65 -36.39 51.82 27.99
C PHE A 65 -37.27 51.12 26.95
N MET A 66 -36.69 50.27 26.10
CA MET A 66 -37.36 49.57 24.99
C MET A 66 -37.45 48.05 25.19
N GLY A 67 -36.87 47.53 26.27
CA GLY A 67 -36.80 46.09 26.57
C GLY A 67 -35.42 45.49 26.30
N SER A 68 -35.16 44.32 26.88
CA SER A 68 -33.83 43.68 26.91
C SER A 68 -33.25 43.34 25.53
N THR A 69 -34.06 43.41 24.47
CA THR A 69 -33.65 43.17 23.09
C THR A 69 -32.83 44.31 22.49
N TYR A 70 -32.86 45.50 23.07
CA TYR A 70 -32.11 46.66 22.58
C TYR A 70 -30.86 46.95 23.42
N ASP A 71 -29.76 47.23 22.73
CA ASP A 71 -28.53 47.79 23.29
C ASP A 71 -28.42 49.28 22.98
N GLY A 72 -27.55 49.97 23.72
CA GLY A 72 -27.24 51.38 23.52
C GLY A 72 -27.91 52.30 24.54
N ILE A 73 -27.98 53.58 24.20
CA ILE A 73 -28.49 54.65 25.06
C ILE A 73 -29.58 55.42 24.31
N ALA A 74 -30.74 55.58 24.95
CA ALA A 74 -31.78 56.51 24.52
C ALA A 74 -31.60 57.83 25.27
N ASN A 75 -31.66 58.95 24.54
CA ASN A 75 -31.61 60.27 25.14
C ASN A 75 -33.02 60.84 25.27
N VAL A 76 -33.50 61.00 26.50
CA VAL A 76 -34.82 61.57 26.81
C VAL A 76 -34.65 63.05 27.13
N THR A 77 -35.33 63.92 26.38
CA THR A 77 -35.33 65.37 26.60
C THR A 77 -36.72 65.83 26.98
N CYS A 78 -36.86 66.51 28.12
CA CYS A 78 -38.12 67.14 28.53
C CYS A 78 -38.08 68.64 28.24
N THR A 79 -38.95 69.10 27.35
CA THR A 79 -39.05 70.52 26.96
C THR A 79 -40.50 70.98 27.11
N HIS A 80 -40.75 71.95 28.01
CA HIS A 80 -42.08 72.51 28.29
C HIS A 80 -43.16 71.45 28.64
N GLY A 81 -42.78 70.41 29.40
CA GLY A 81 -43.70 69.34 29.82
C GLY A 81 -43.97 68.27 28.76
N VAL A 82 -43.29 68.32 27.61
CA VAL A 82 -43.31 67.26 26.59
C VAL A 82 -41.98 66.51 26.64
N SER A 83 -42.04 65.20 26.86
CA SER A 83 -40.87 64.32 26.78
C SER A 83 -40.74 63.76 25.37
N SER A 84 -39.56 63.92 24.77
CA SER A 84 -39.17 63.32 23.51
C SER A 84 -37.99 62.39 23.75
N ALA A 85 -38.04 61.17 23.23
CA ALA A 85 -36.92 60.24 23.28
C ALA A 85 -36.26 60.14 21.91
N ASP A 86 -34.94 60.34 21.86
CA ASP A 86 -34.10 59.98 20.73
C ASP A 86 -33.56 58.57 20.94
N THR A 87 -34.12 57.63 20.19
CA THR A 87 -33.76 56.20 20.21
C THR A 87 -32.82 55.83 19.06
N SER A 88 -32.21 56.81 18.37
CA SER A 88 -31.26 56.53 17.28
C SER A 88 -30.02 55.76 17.76
N GLY A 89 -29.70 55.84 19.06
CA GLY A 89 -28.67 55.03 19.72
C GLY A 89 -29.12 53.64 20.15
N CYS A 90 -30.41 53.30 20.03
CA CYS A 90 -30.93 51.98 20.37
C CYS A 90 -30.86 51.03 19.17
N VAL A 91 -30.04 50.00 19.30
CA VAL A 91 -29.81 48.99 18.26
C VAL A 91 -30.23 47.62 18.75
N LEU A 92 -30.82 46.82 17.88
CA LEU A 92 -31.31 45.49 18.24
C LEU A 92 -30.11 44.53 18.46
N ALA A 93 -30.12 43.78 19.55
CA ALA A 93 -29.18 42.68 19.82
C ALA A 93 -29.63 41.40 19.10
N CYS A 94 -28.73 40.43 18.94
CA CYS A 94 -29.05 39.13 18.35
C CYS A 94 -29.20 38.07 19.44
N TYR A 95 -30.13 37.15 19.26
CA TYR A 95 -30.48 36.06 20.19
C TYR A 95 -30.17 34.68 19.59
N ASP A 96 -30.20 33.65 20.43
CA ASP A 96 -30.00 32.25 20.05
C ASP A 96 -31.09 31.71 19.09
N SER A 97 -32.23 32.41 19.00
CA SER A 97 -33.28 32.18 18.00
C SER A 97 -32.99 32.78 16.63
N ASP A 98 -32.08 33.76 16.55
CA ASP A 98 -31.73 34.39 15.27
C ASP A 98 -30.74 33.49 14.53
N THR A 99 -31.00 33.24 13.25
CA THR A 99 -30.15 32.38 12.42
C THR A 99 -29.55 33.13 11.24
N ALA A 100 -28.36 32.71 10.86
CA ALA A 100 -27.70 33.11 9.62
C ALA A 100 -27.45 31.86 8.78
N THR A 101 -27.83 31.92 7.49
CA THR A 101 -27.55 30.83 6.55
C THR A 101 -26.09 30.85 6.12
N VAL A 102 -25.38 29.75 6.38
CA VAL A 102 -23.99 29.51 5.98
C VAL A 102 -23.99 28.51 4.82
N THR A 103 -23.33 28.81 3.70
CA THR A 103 -23.24 27.88 2.57
C THR A 103 -21.83 27.35 2.41
N VAL A 104 -21.62 26.07 2.71
CA VAL A 104 -20.32 25.39 2.60
C VAL A 104 -20.39 24.35 1.48
N ASN A 105 -19.59 24.53 0.43
CA ASN A 105 -19.57 23.66 -0.75
C ASN A 105 -20.94 23.43 -1.41
N GLY A 106 -21.82 24.44 -1.37
CA GLY A 106 -23.17 24.38 -1.93
C GLY A 106 -24.23 23.79 -0.99
N ASN A 107 -23.86 23.31 0.20
CA ASN A 107 -24.81 22.90 1.23
C ASN A 107 -25.08 24.08 2.17
N SER A 108 -26.37 24.38 2.41
CA SER A 108 -26.80 25.43 3.33
C SER A 108 -27.07 24.87 4.72
N HIS A 109 -26.53 25.54 5.73
CA HIS A 109 -26.70 25.27 7.15
C HIS A 109 -27.20 26.54 7.85
N GLU A 110 -27.95 26.39 8.93
CA GLU A 110 -28.35 27.50 9.78
C GLU A 110 -27.44 27.56 11.01
N ALA A 111 -26.93 28.74 11.31
CA ALA A 111 -26.10 28.99 12.48
C ALA A 111 -26.72 30.06 13.36
N SER A 112 -26.69 29.88 14.68
CA SER A 112 -27.10 30.89 15.66
C SER A 112 -26.00 31.13 16.68
N VAL A 113 -26.10 32.27 17.39
CA VAL A 113 -25.22 32.58 18.53
C VAL A 113 -25.57 31.70 19.73
N THR A 114 -24.60 31.39 20.59
CA THR A 114 -24.85 30.55 21.78
C THR A 114 -25.62 31.28 22.88
N SER A 115 -25.59 32.61 22.86
CA SER A 115 -26.29 33.48 23.78
C SER A 115 -26.50 34.87 23.18
N ARG A 116 -27.25 35.73 23.88
CA ARG A 116 -27.50 37.12 23.45
C ARG A 116 -26.19 37.83 23.12
N THR A 117 -26.04 38.24 21.87
CA THR A 117 -24.87 38.95 21.35
C THR A 117 -25.23 40.40 21.08
N SER A 118 -24.48 41.31 21.71
CA SER A 118 -24.73 42.73 21.54
C SER A 118 -24.51 43.20 20.11
N SER A 119 -25.26 44.20 19.67
CA SER A 119 -25.03 44.79 18.34
C SER A 119 -23.60 45.33 18.23
N GLY A 120 -22.92 45.00 17.13
CA GLY A 120 -21.50 45.29 16.90
C GLY A 120 -20.54 44.27 17.54
N SER A 121 -21.05 43.26 18.24
CA SER A 121 -20.26 42.14 18.79
C SER A 121 -20.44 40.88 17.92
N GLY A 122 -19.60 39.89 18.17
CA GLY A 122 -19.63 38.61 17.49
C GLY A 122 -19.12 37.45 18.32
N GLU A 123 -19.29 36.25 17.79
CA GLU A 123 -18.86 34.99 18.38
C GLU A 123 -18.15 34.14 17.32
N THR A 124 -17.12 33.39 17.73
CA THR A 124 -16.44 32.42 16.86
C THR A 124 -16.79 31.01 17.30
N LEU A 125 -17.41 30.26 16.41
CA LEU A 125 -17.75 28.85 16.57
C LEU A 125 -16.79 27.99 15.75
N GLN A 126 -16.67 26.71 16.12
CA GLN A 126 -15.99 25.71 15.31
C GLN A 126 -16.97 25.17 14.26
N CYS A 127 -16.50 24.93 13.03
CA CYS A 127 -17.40 24.46 11.96
C CYS A 127 -17.99 23.07 12.22
N ASN A 128 -17.40 22.28 13.11
CA ASN A 128 -17.97 21.00 13.56
C ASN A 128 -19.29 21.16 14.36
N SER A 129 -19.66 22.39 14.73
CA SER A 129 -20.97 22.71 15.30
C SER A 129 -22.09 22.73 14.25
N LEU A 130 -21.75 22.95 12.96
CA LEU A 130 -22.71 22.87 11.85
C LEU A 130 -22.99 21.41 11.50
N ASP A 131 -21.92 20.64 11.28
CA ASP A 131 -21.96 19.20 11.06
C ASP A 131 -20.56 18.62 11.38
N ALA A 132 -20.51 17.40 11.90
CA ALA A 132 -19.25 16.75 12.28
C ALA A 132 -18.26 16.55 11.12
N GLY A 133 -18.73 16.67 9.86
CA GLY A 133 -17.95 16.60 8.63
C GLY A 133 -17.25 17.91 8.23
N TYR A 134 -17.31 18.98 9.03
CA TYR A 134 -16.59 20.23 8.76
C TYR A 134 -15.53 20.57 9.80
N HIS A 135 -14.48 21.28 9.37
CA HIS A 135 -13.46 21.90 10.24
C HIS A 135 -13.23 23.35 9.80
N GLY A 136 -12.50 24.11 10.62
CA GLY A 136 -12.32 25.55 10.47
C GLY A 136 -13.17 26.35 11.46
N THR A 137 -13.27 27.65 11.21
CA THR A 137 -14.01 28.58 12.07
C THR A 137 -15.20 29.20 11.36
N LEU A 138 -16.24 29.45 12.13
CA LEU A 138 -17.43 30.20 11.76
C LEU A 138 -17.49 31.46 12.63
N GLU A 139 -17.52 32.63 12.02
CA GLU A 139 -17.65 33.90 12.69
C GLU A 139 -19.06 34.45 12.48
N LEU A 140 -19.76 34.68 13.59
CA LEU A 140 -21.08 35.29 13.62
C LEU A 140 -20.95 36.72 14.09
N SER A 141 -21.54 37.66 13.37
CA SER A 141 -21.53 39.09 13.70
C SER A 141 -22.95 39.62 13.79
N CYS A 142 -23.27 40.29 14.89
CA CYS A 142 -24.57 40.93 15.08
C CYS A 142 -24.51 42.40 14.67
N SER A 143 -25.39 42.84 13.77
CA SER A 143 -25.52 44.26 13.43
C SER A 143 -26.98 44.67 13.39
N ASN A 144 -27.42 45.41 14.42
CA ASN A 144 -28.80 45.88 14.58
C ASN A 144 -29.84 44.75 14.41
N GLY A 145 -29.63 43.64 15.10
CA GLY A 145 -30.50 42.46 15.12
C GLY A 145 -30.43 41.61 13.86
N LEU A 146 -29.60 41.98 12.87
CA LEU A 146 -29.29 41.14 11.74
C LEU A 146 -28.03 40.34 12.05
N LEU A 147 -28.18 39.01 12.13
CA LEU A 147 -27.06 38.10 12.23
C LEU A 147 -26.46 37.88 10.84
N SER A 148 -25.16 38.10 10.70
CA SER A 148 -24.40 37.74 9.51
C SER A 148 -23.32 36.71 9.87
N ALA A 149 -22.97 35.89 8.89
CA ALA A 149 -21.98 34.83 9.06
C ALA A 149 -20.88 34.94 8.00
N SER A 150 -19.64 34.73 8.43
CA SER A 150 -18.48 34.47 7.57
C SER A 150 -17.75 33.23 8.07
N HIS A 151 -17.14 32.45 7.17
CA HIS A 151 -16.53 31.19 7.58
C HIS A 151 -15.27 30.83 6.81
N SER A 152 -14.44 30.01 7.45
CA SER A 152 -13.36 29.22 6.87
C SER A 152 -13.69 27.72 6.87
N CYS A 153 -14.98 27.38 6.96
CA CYS A 153 -15.43 26.00 7.00
C CYS A 153 -15.08 25.25 5.71
N HIS A 154 -14.42 24.10 5.87
CA HIS A 154 -14.10 23.19 4.78
C HIS A 154 -14.50 21.76 5.16
N GLN A 155 -14.89 20.96 4.16
CA GLN A 155 -15.37 19.61 4.39
C GLN A 155 -14.21 18.63 4.60
N LEU A 156 -14.30 17.84 5.69
CA LEU A 156 -13.38 16.77 6.04
C LEU A 156 -13.58 15.54 5.15
N CYS A 157 -12.51 14.80 4.94
CA CYS A 157 -12.59 13.45 4.40
C CYS A 157 -12.67 12.46 5.55
N LEU A 158 -13.87 12.04 5.89
CA LEU A 158 -14.16 11.12 6.99
C LEU A 158 -13.62 9.71 6.72
N THR A 159 -13.49 8.89 7.77
CA THR A 159 -13.07 7.47 7.66
C THR A 159 -14.05 6.61 6.87
N SER A 160 -15.30 7.06 6.70
CA SER A 160 -16.30 6.42 5.83
C SER A 160 -16.17 6.80 4.36
N SER A 161 -15.38 7.84 4.03
CA SER A 161 -15.12 8.23 2.64
C SER A 161 -14.11 7.27 2.02
N SER A 162 -14.36 6.84 0.78
CA SER A 162 -13.49 5.92 0.06
C SER A 162 -13.15 6.42 -1.33
N VAL A 163 -11.95 6.09 -1.81
CA VAL A 163 -11.50 6.34 -3.18
C VAL A 163 -11.15 5.03 -3.86
N THR A 164 -11.53 4.89 -5.13
CA THR A 164 -11.16 3.73 -5.94
C THR A 164 -9.75 3.89 -6.46
N VAL A 165 -8.88 2.94 -6.11
CA VAL A 165 -7.47 2.90 -6.52
C VAL A 165 -7.21 1.71 -7.43
N ALA A 166 -6.31 1.88 -8.40
CA ALA A 166 -5.88 0.79 -9.29
C ALA A 166 -4.43 0.40 -8.94
N VAL A 167 -4.23 -0.83 -8.50
CA VAL A 167 -2.93 -1.36 -8.10
C VAL A 167 -2.76 -2.76 -8.70
N GLY A 168 -1.65 -2.99 -9.41
CA GLY A 168 -1.38 -4.28 -10.08
C GLY A 168 -2.44 -4.69 -11.11
N GLY A 169 -3.10 -3.71 -11.76
CA GLY A 169 -4.16 -3.95 -12.75
C GLY A 169 -5.52 -4.33 -12.16
N GLN A 170 -5.67 -4.36 -10.83
CA GLN A 170 -6.94 -4.57 -10.13
C GLN A 170 -7.40 -3.29 -9.44
N THR A 171 -8.72 -3.16 -9.21
CA THR A 171 -9.30 -2.01 -8.49
C THR A 171 -9.66 -2.38 -7.06
N TYR A 172 -9.39 -1.47 -6.13
CA TYR A 172 -9.68 -1.59 -4.70
C TYR A 172 -10.31 -0.31 -4.16
N GLN A 173 -10.91 -0.38 -2.98
CA GLN A 173 -11.35 0.81 -2.23
C GLN A 173 -10.39 1.07 -1.09
N ALA A 174 -9.83 2.27 -1.04
CA ALA A 174 -9.04 2.75 0.08
C ALA A 174 -9.81 3.84 0.83
N SER A 175 -9.76 3.80 2.17
CA SER A 175 -10.39 4.79 3.04
C SER A 175 -9.39 5.26 4.10
N PRO A 176 -9.47 6.51 4.57
CA PRO A 176 -8.60 7.02 5.63
C PRO A 176 -8.77 6.22 6.93
N THR A 177 -7.68 6.03 7.66
CA THR A 177 -7.72 5.47 9.04
C THR A 177 -8.23 6.49 10.05
N GLU A 178 -8.01 7.77 9.78
CA GLU A 178 -8.47 8.93 10.54
C GLU A 178 -9.02 9.99 9.59
N SER A 179 -9.86 10.90 10.08
CA SER A 179 -10.42 11.97 9.22
C SER A 179 -9.30 12.90 8.75
N ILE A 180 -9.31 13.26 7.48
CA ILE A 180 -8.29 14.14 6.87
C ILE A 180 -8.90 15.54 6.68
N GLU A 181 -8.21 16.56 7.19
CA GLU A 181 -8.55 17.97 6.98
C GLU A 181 -8.36 18.42 5.53
N HIS A 182 -9.01 19.51 5.14
CA HIS A 182 -8.93 20.03 3.77
C HIS A 182 -7.48 20.37 3.44
N MET A 183 -7.02 19.90 2.27
CA MET A 183 -5.65 20.04 1.77
C MET A 183 -4.58 19.36 2.63
N GLN A 184 -4.96 18.56 3.63
CA GLN A 184 -4.05 17.68 4.35
C GLN A 184 -3.98 16.30 3.70
N THR A 185 -2.99 15.52 4.16
CA THR A 185 -2.77 14.16 3.68
C THR A 185 -2.93 13.13 4.80
N GLY A 186 -3.36 11.93 4.42
CA GLY A 186 -3.39 10.74 5.26
C GLY A 186 -2.64 9.59 4.59
N VAL A 187 -2.14 8.65 5.38
CA VAL A 187 -1.36 7.52 4.90
C VAL A 187 -2.13 6.23 5.14
N VAL A 188 -2.22 5.36 4.13
CA VAL A 188 -2.91 4.08 4.23
C VAL A 188 -2.00 2.97 3.70
N GLN A 189 -1.82 1.91 4.50
CA GLN A 189 -1.01 0.76 4.10
C GLN A 189 -1.66 -0.01 2.95
N CYS A 190 -0.90 -0.28 1.90
CA CYS A 190 -1.38 -1.01 0.71
C CYS A 190 -1.95 -2.39 1.07
N GLY A 191 -1.31 -3.08 2.02
CA GLY A 191 -1.74 -4.41 2.49
C GLY A 191 -3.12 -4.44 3.18
N SER A 192 -3.65 -3.28 3.59
CA SER A 192 -4.98 -3.19 4.25
C SER A 192 -6.14 -3.37 3.26
N PHE A 193 -5.96 -3.03 1.99
CA PHE A 193 -6.98 -3.15 0.95
C PHE A 193 -6.56 -4.08 -0.21
N ALA A 194 -5.26 -4.28 -0.43
CA ALA A 194 -4.71 -5.15 -1.47
C ALA A 194 -3.72 -6.16 -0.84
N ALA A 195 -4.22 -7.36 -0.51
CA ALA A 195 -3.43 -8.39 0.15
C ALA A 195 -2.14 -8.72 -0.63
N GLY A 196 -1.00 -8.75 0.07
CA GLY A 196 0.33 -9.02 -0.50
C GLY A 196 1.06 -7.80 -1.06
N PHE A 197 0.39 -6.66 -1.26
CA PHE A 197 1.07 -5.40 -1.56
C PHE A 197 1.69 -4.82 -0.29
N THR A 198 2.85 -4.18 -0.44
CA THR A 198 3.55 -3.51 0.65
C THR A 198 3.74 -2.03 0.35
N GLY A 199 4.09 -1.25 1.36
CA GLY A 199 4.21 0.21 1.25
C GLY A 199 2.90 0.91 1.59
N ASP A 200 2.87 2.20 1.28
CA ASP A 200 1.81 3.10 1.68
C ASP A 200 1.31 3.93 0.50
N ILE A 201 0.02 4.24 0.48
CA ILE A 201 -0.54 5.28 -0.39
C ILE A 201 -0.73 6.57 0.39
N VAL A 202 -0.70 7.70 -0.33
CA VAL A 202 -1.01 9.01 0.22
C VAL A 202 -2.40 9.43 -0.25
N LEU A 203 -3.31 9.63 0.68
CA LEU A 203 -4.63 10.19 0.43
C LEU A 203 -4.57 11.70 0.62
N THR A 204 -5.11 12.48 -0.32
CA THR A 204 -5.24 13.95 -0.19
C THR A 204 -6.71 14.31 -0.16
N CYS A 205 -7.11 15.10 0.83
CA CYS A 205 -8.49 15.56 0.95
C CYS A 205 -8.69 16.94 0.29
N HIS A 206 -9.69 17.06 -0.57
CA HIS A 206 -10.13 18.34 -1.13
C HIS A 206 -11.64 18.45 -1.07
N GLU A 207 -12.13 19.26 -0.14
CA GLU A 207 -13.56 19.51 0.09
C GLU A 207 -14.39 18.22 0.19
N GLY A 208 -14.00 17.33 1.12
CA GLY A 208 -14.66 16.03 1.32
C GLY A 208 -14.41 14.98 0.24
N THR A 209 -13.74 15.35 -0.87
CA THR A 209 -13.34 14.42 -1.93
C THR A 209 -11.92 13.93 -1.71
N ILE A 210 -11.70 12.63 -1.76
CA ILE A 210 -10.37 12.03 -1.62
C ILE A 210 -9.76 11.77 -3.00
N THR A 211 -8.50 12.16 -3.17
CA THR A 211 -7.63 11.65 -4.24
C THR A 211 -6.52 10.79 -3.63
N ALA A 212 -5.95 9.87 -4.41
CA ALA A 212 -4.92 8.94 -3.94
C ALA A 212 -3.70 8.94 -4.86
N ASP A 213 -2.52 8.99 -4.25
CA ASP A 213 -1.24 8.64 -4.88
C ASP A 213 -0.86 7.20 -4.49
N VAL A 214 -0.86 6.32 -5.47
CA VAL A 214 -0.61 4.88 -5.31
C VAL A 214 0.86 4.49 -5.59
N SER A 215 1.73 5.46 -5.88
CA SER A 215 3.12 5.20 -6.26
C SER A 215 3.95 4.49 -5.19
N GLY A 216 3.53 4.56 -3.92
CA GLY A 216 4.17 3.84 -2.81
C GLY A 216 3.72 2.38 -2.66
N CYS A 217 2.71 1.91 -3.39
CA CYS A 217 2.34 0.49 -3.39
C CYS A 217 3.23 -0.33 -4.29
N MET A 218 4.00 -1.23 -3.69
CA MET A 218 4.90 -2.13 -4.40
C MET A 218 4.27 -3.52 -4.52
N ALA A 219 4.28 -4.06 -5.74
CA ALA A 219 3.71 -5.37 -6.03
C ALA A 219 4.58 -6.52 -5.46
N PRO A 220 3.95 -7.59 -4.94
CA PRO A 220 4.66 -8.83 -4.63
C PRO A 220 4.94 -9.61 -5.91
N CYS A 221 5.90 -10.53 -5.83
CA CYS A 221 6.15 -11.52 -6.87
C CYS A 221 5.31 -12.75 -6.56
N ALA A 222 4.34 -13.04 -7.42
CA ALA A 222 3.39 -14.14 -7.21
C ALA A 222 4.07 -15.53 -7.28
N ALA A 223 3.44 -16.53 -6.67
CA ALA A 223 3.79 -17.92 -6.95
C ALA A 223 3.61 -18.21 -8.45
N GLY A 224 4.54 -18.95 -9.05
CA GLY A 224 4.61 -19.19 -10.48
C GLY A 224 5.23 -18.03 -11.29
N ALA A 225 5.59 -16.91 -10.66
CA ALA A 225 6.35 -15.86 -11.36
C ALA A 225 7.71 -16.44 -11.78
N ALA A 226 8.04 -16.25 -13.07
CA ALA A 226 9.24 -16.79 -13.68
C ALA A 226 10.37 -15.75 -13.73
N ALA A 227 11.60 -16.21 -13.57
CA ALA A 227 12.81 -15.43 -13.79
C ALA A 227 13.78 -16.20 -14.69
N SER A 228 14.52 -15.46 -15.53
CA SER A 228 15.65 -16.01 -16.29
C SER A 228 16.92 -15.84 -15.47
N VAL A 229 17.57 -16.95 -15.13
CA VAL A 229 18.82 -16.98 -14.36
C VAL A 229 19.94 -17.56 -15.22
N SER A 230 21.18 -17.12 -15.00
CA SER A 230 22.33 -17.60 -15.78
C SER A 230 23.33 -18.32 -14.89
N PHE A 231 23.50 -19.62 -15.11
CA PHE A 231 24.56 -20.41 -14.49
C PHE A 231 25.15 -21.43 -15.46
N ALA A 232 26.44 -21.73 -15.29
CA ALA A 232 27.24 -22.54 -16.22
C ALA A 232 27.18 -22.06 -17.69
N GLY A 233 27.07 -20.74 -17.91
CA GLY A 233 27.09 -20.13 -19.23
C GLY A 233 25.80 -20.29 -20.04
N ALA A 234 24.72 -20.81 -19.46
CA ALA A 234 23.41 -20.95 -20.09
C ALA A 234 22.32 -20.23 -19.28
N GLN A 235 21.26 -19.79 -19.98
CA GLN A 235 20.06 -19.24 -19.37
C GLN A 235 19.10 -20.37 -19.01
N HIS A 236 18.53 -20.30 -17.80
CA HIS A 236 17.55 -21.23 -17.29
C HIS A 236 16.33 -20.47 -16.79
N ALA A 237 15.14 -21.06 -16.96
CA ALA A 237 13.91 -20.52 -16.40
C ALA A 237 13.66 -21.15 -15.03
N VAL A 238 13.34 -20.31 -14.04
CA VAL A 238 12.92 -20.75 -12.71
C VAL A 238 11.63 -20.07 -12.32
N GLU A 239 10.80 -20.75 -11.54
CA GLU A 239 9.54 -20.23 -11.04
C GLU A 239 9.52 -20.26 -9.51
N LEU A 240 8.90 -19.25 -8.90
CA LEU A 240 8.68 -19.23 -7.46
C LEU A 240 7.62 -20.26 -7.03
N ALA A 241 7.93 -21.07 -6.02
CA ALA A 241 6.95 -21.98 -5.42
C ALA A 241 5.92 -21.27 -4.51
N ALA A 242 6.27 -20.10 -3.99
CA ALA A 242 5.45 -19.30 -3.08
C ALA A 242 5.62 -17.81 -3.37
N GLN A 243 4.63 -17.00 -2.95
CA GLN A 243 4.70 -15.55 -3.07
C GLN A 243 5.88 -14.97 -2.29
N VAL A 244 6.58 -14.01 -2.88
CA VAL A 244 7.62 -13.21 -2.21
C VAL A 244 7.16 -11.75 -2.19
N LEU A 245 7.08 -11.16 -1.00
CA LEU A 245 6.74 -9.75 -0.83
C LEU A 245 7.86 -8.86 -1.42
N HIS A 246 7.52 -7.63 -1.80
CA HIS A 246 8.53 -6.67 -2.26
C HIS A 246 9.64 -6.49 -1.20
N GLY A 247 10.89 -6.46 -1.66
CA GLY A 247 12.09 -6.40 -0.82
C GLY A 247 12.47 -7.73 -0.18
N GLY A 248 11.62 -8.76 -0.27
CA GLY A 248 11.91 -10.11 0.21
C GLY A 248 12.73 -10.94 -0.77
N THR A 249 13.18 -12.10 -0.31
CA THR A 249 13.82 -13.13 -1.12
C THR A 249 13.10 -14.47 -1.05
N GLY A 250 13.20 -15.26 -2.12
CA GLY A 250 12.67 -16.62 -2.22
C GLY A 250 13.74 -17.57 -2.73
N GLY A 251 13.83 -18.75 -2.12
CA GLY A 251 14.76 -19.81 -2.53
C GLY A 251 14.14 -20.75 -3.57
N VAL A 252 14.91 -21.09 -4.60
CA VAL A 252 14.57 -22.08 -5.62
C VAL A 252 15.73 -23.07 -5.76
N SER A 253 15.46 -24.37 -5.94
CA SER A 253 16.54 -25.35 -6.15
C SER A 253 17.08 -25.25 -7.58
N CYS A 254 18.39 -25.34 -7.78
CA CYS A 254 18.97 -25.36 -9.14
C CYS A 254 18.43 -26.53 -9.97
N SER A 255 18.08 -27.64 -9.31
CA SER A 255 17.53 -28.83 -9.93
C SER A 255 16.15 -28.63 -10.59
N THR A 256 15.40 -27.59 -10.19
CA THR A 256 14.12 -27.26 -10.85
C THR A 256 14.32 -26.53 -12.17
N ALA A 257 15.47 -25.85 -12.34
CA ALA A 257 15.84 -25.22 -13.61
C ALA A 257 16.49 -26.24 -14.56
N ASP A 258 17.43 -27.02 -14.04
CA ASP A 258 18.11 -28.10 -14.77
C ASP A 258 18.48 -29.22 -13.79
N SER A 259 17.95 -30.42 -14.02
CA SER A 259 18.17 -31.61 -13.18
C SER A 259 19.65 -32.03 -13.03
N GLY A 260 20.50 -31.52 -13.93
CA GLY A 260 21.94 -31.72 -13.93
C GLY A 260 22.71 -30.86 -12.93
N PHE A 261 22.02 -30.02 -12.15
CA PHE A 261 22.60 -29.12 -11.17
C PHE A 261 22.03 -29.35 -9.77
N THR A 262 22.83 -29.03 -8.76
CA THR A 262 22.44 -29.00 -7.34
C THR A 262 22.70 -27.61 -6.75
N GLY A 263 22.27 -27.41 -5.51
CA GLY A 263 22.36 -26.13 -4.81
C GLY A 263 21.07 -25.32 -4.84
N SER A 264 21.20 -24.03 -4.57
CA SER A 264 20.08 -23.10 -4.45
C SER A 264 20.32 -21.78 -5.19
N LEU A 265 19.23 -21.22 -5.69
CA LEU A 265 19.10 -19.89 -6.25
C LEU A 265 18.30 -19.05 -5.25
N GLU A 266 18.75 -17.82 -5.02
CA GLU A 266 17.99 -16.84 -4.27
C GLU A 266 17.47 -15.78 -5.24
N LEU A 267 16.16 -15.60 -5.29
CA LEU A 267 15.49 -14.60 -6.10
C LEU A 267 15.03 -13.46 -5.19
N SER A 268 15.33 -12.22 -5.53
CA SER A 268 14.80 -11.03 -4.88
C SER A 268 13.59 -10.50 -5.66
N CYS A 269 12.59 -9.99 -4.94
CA CYS A 269 11.43 -9.35 -5.53
C CYS A 269 11.50 -7.83 -5.42
N SER A 270 11.40 -7.13 -6.54
CA SER A 270 11.29 -5.67 -6.59
C SER A 270 10.10 -5.26 -7.44
N ASP A 271 9.02 -4.79 -6.79
CA ASP A 271 7.81 -4.30 -7.43
C ASP A 271 7.25 -5.26 -8.50
N GLY A 272 7.00 -6.51 -8.10
CA GLY A 272 6.50 -7.57 -8.98
C GLY A 272 7.53 -8.13 -9.97
N VAL A 273 8.74 -7.59 -10.01
CA VAL A 273 9.83 -8.08 -10.85
C VAL A 273 10.76 -8.97 -10.04
N LEU A 274 10.94 -10.21 -10.49
CA LEU A 274 11.94 -11.11 -9.93
C LEU A 274 13.31 -10.85 -10.55
N SER A 275 14.33 -10.82 -9.70
CA SER A 275 15.72 -10.78 -10.12
C SER A 275 16.55 -11.77 -9.33
N GLN A 276 17.64 -12.25 -9.91
CA GLN A 276 18.56 -13.14 -9.24
C GLN A 276 19.39 -12.36 -8.21
N SER A 277 19.30 -12.73 -6.95
CA SER A 277 20.08 -12.13 -5.85
C SER A 277 21.42 -12.85 -5.67
N SER A 278 21.38 -14.18 -5.56
CA SER A 278 22.58 -15.01 -5.36
C SER A 278 22.40 -16.40 -5.99
N GLN A 279 23.51 -17.10 -6.23
CA GLN A 279 23.50 -18.49 -6.71
C GLN A 279 24.57 -19.34 -6.07
N SER A 280 24.21 -20.59 -5.81
CA SER A 280 25.10 -21.67 -5.37
C SER A 280 24.98 -22.89 -6.28
N CYS A 281 24.53 -22.68 -7.54
CA CYS A 281 24.36 -23.78 -8.49
C CYS A 281 25.69 -24.37 -8.93
N THR A 282 25.85 -25.66 -8.71
CA THR A 282 27.00 -26.45 -9.16
C THR A 282 26.52 -27.65 -9.96
N GLU A 283 27.34 -28.10 -10.90
CA GLU A 283 27.04 -29.31 -11.68
C GLU A 283 26.97 -30.51 -10.73
N ARG A 284 25.92 -31.31 -10.88
CA ARG A 284 25.62 -32.42 -9.98
C ARG A 284 26.69 -33.50 -10.11
N ALA A 285 27.19 -33.96 -8.96
CA ALA A 285 28.04 -35.15 -8.87
C ALA A 285 27.21 -36.43 -9.13
N CYS A 286 27.87 -37.50 -9.55
CA CYS A 286 27.25 -38.80 -9.69
C CYS A 286 27.35 -39.52 -8.35
N GLU A 287 26.19 -39.69 -7.69
CA GLU A 287 26.11 -40.20 -6.32
C GLU A 287 26.57 -41.67 -6.21
N GLU A 288 27.08 -42.04 -5.03
CA GLU A 288 27.39 -43.43 -4.70
C GLU A 288 26.15 -44.32 -4.93
N GLY A 289 26.36 -45.51 -5.48
CA GLY A 289 25.29 -46.44 -5.80
C GLY A 289 24.53 -46.14 -7.09
N LEU A 290 24.82 -45.03 -7.79
CA LEU A 290 24.19 -44.74 -9.08
C LEU A 290 24.51 -45.87 -10.08
N GLY A 291 23.44 -46.52 -10.53
CA GLY A 291 23.52 -47.64 -11.46
C GLY A 291 23.82 -47.18 -12.90
N TYR A 292 24.69 -47.90 -13.59
CA TYR A 292 24.98 -47.70 -15.01
C TYR A 292 25.17 -49.03 -15.74
N GLN A 293 24.93 -49.02 -17.04
CA GLN A 293 25.13 -50.18 -17.90
C GLN A 293 26.29 -49.92 -18.85
N LEU A 294 27.18 -50.90 -18.95
CA LEU A 294 28.23 -50.94 -19.95
C LEU A 294 27.83 -51.93 -21.03
N GLN A 295 27.97 -51.55 -22.29
CA GLN A 295 27.67 -52.40 -23.44
C GLN A 295 28.88 -52.48 -24.36
N LEU A 296 29.39 -53.69 -24.59
CA LEU A 296 30.56 -53.93 -25.42
C LEU A 296 30.36 -55.22 -26.22
N ALA A 297 30.50 -55.15 -27.54
CA ALA A 297 30.36 -56.30 -28.45
C ALA A 297 29.04 -57.08 -28.30
N GLY A 298 27.93 -56.41 -27.95
CA GLY A 298 26.62 -57.03 -27.76
C GLY A 298 26.37 -57.56 -26.35
N GLU A 299 27.39 -57.66 -25.51
CA GLU A 299 27.27 -58.01 -24.10
C GLU A 299 26.94 -56.78 -23.25
N THR A 300 26.18 -56.98 -22.17
CA THR A 300 25.80 -55.92 -21.23
C THR A 300 26.21 -56.28 -19.82
N SER A 301 26.80 -55.32 -19.09
CA SER A 301 27.20 -55.46 -17.70
C SER A 301 26.60 -54.33 -16.88
N SER A 302 25.88 -54.67 -15.81
CA SER A 302 25.29 -53.68 -14.88
C SER A 302 26.24 -53.42 -13.72
N ARG A 303 26.46 -52.15 -13.42
CA ARG A 303 27.37 -51.68 -12.37
C ARG A 303 26.71 -50.57 -11.56
N ALA A 304 27.31 -50.27 -10.41
CA ALA A 304 26.97 -49.12 -9.59
C ALA A 304 28.26 -48.42 -9.17
N LEU A 305 28.21 -47.09 -9.00
CA LEU A 305 29.35 -46.35 -8.47
C LEU A 305 29.64 -46.77 -7.04
N ALA A 306 30.92 -47.04 -6.74
CA ALA A 306 31.37 -47.42 -5.40
C ALA A 306 31.58 -46.23 -4.46
N ALA A 307 31.65 -45.01 -5.01
CA ALA A 307 31.76 -43.74 -4.29
C ALA A 307 31.21 -42.62 -5.18
N GLU A 308 30.92 -41.47 -4.58
CA GLU A 308 30.55 -40.27 -5.33
C GLU A 308 31.67 -39.86 -6.31
N VAL A 309 31.29 -39.52 -7.55
CA VAL A 309 32.18 -39.00 -8.57
C VAL A 309 31.79 -37.57 -8.86
N ALA A 310 32.68 -36.62 -8.56
CA ALA A 310 32.48 -35.21 -8.87
C ALA A 310 32.19 -35.00 -10.38
N HIS A 311 31.54 -33.90 -10.73
CA HIS A 311 31.35 -33.54 -12.13
C HIS A 311 32.68 -33.53 -12.90
N ALA A 312 32.67 -34.06 -14.13
CA ALA A 312 33.83 -34.30 -14.98
C ALA A 312 34.88 -35.25 -14.40
N GLY A 313 34.63 -35.82 -13.22
CA GLY A 313 35.40 -36.92 -12.66
C GLY A 313 35.16 -38.21 -13.45
N THR A 314 36.14 -39.11 -13.38
CA THR A 314 36.11 -40.38 -14.09
C THR A 314 36.30 -41.57 -13.14
N VAL A 315 35.70 -42.69 -13.51
CA VAL A 315 36.00 -44.02 -12.94
C VAL A 315 36.27 -44.98 -14.09
N THR A 316 37.06 -46.02 -13.83
CA THR A 316 37.41 -47.00 -14.87
C THR A 316 36.78 -48.36 -14.59
N ALA A 317 36.50 -49.10 -15.66
CA ALA A 317 36.10 -50.50 -15.62
C ALA A 317 36.87 -51.27 -16.68
N THR A 318 37.31 -52.49 -16.39
CA THR A 318 38.04 -53.28 -17.39
C THR A 318 37.11 -53.74 -18.53
N CYS A 319 37.56 -53.71 -19.78
CA CYS A 319 36.73 -54.17 -20.92
C CYS A 319 36.37 -55.66 -20.77
N ALA A 320 37.29 -56.46 -20.24
CA ALA A 320 37.10 -57.88 -19.92
C ALA A 320 35.93 -58.16 -18.98
N SER A 321 35.53 -57.19 -18.15
CA SER A 321 34.41 -57.33 -17.22
C SER A 321 33.02 -57.18 -17.87
N VAL A 322 32.99 -56.72 -19.12
CA VAL A 322 31.79 -56.64 -19.95
C VAL A 322 31.81 -57.77 -20.97
N ALA A 323 32.94 -57.93 -21.68
CA ALA A 323 33.15 -58.97 -22.67
C ALA A 323 34.56 -59.58 -22.47
N PRO A 324 34.68 -60.86 -22.05
CA PRO A 324 35.98 -61.46 -21.67
C PRO A 324 37.08 -61.43 -22.74
N ALA A 325 36.68 -61.36 -24.02
CA ALA A 325 37.58 -61.25 -25.17
C ALA A 325 38.18 -59.85 -25.37
N TRP A 326 37.92 -58.88 -24.49
CA TRP A 326 38.37 -57.50 -24.66
C TRP A 326 39.34 -57.06 -23.55
N ASP A 327 40.34 -56.28 -23.93
CA ASP A 327 41.39 -55.70 -23.09
C ASP A 327 41.25 -54.19 -22.92
N ASN A 328 42.08 -53.63 -22.04
CA ASN A 328 42.13 -52.23 -21.60
C ASN A 328 40.94 -51.82 -20.71
N GLU A 329 40.72 -50.51 -20.58
CA GLU A 329 39.74 -49.92 -19.68
C GLU A 329 38.69 -49.10 -20.44
N ILE A 330 37.46 -49.18 -19.95
CA ILE A 330 36.35 -48.30 -20.25
C ILE A 330 36.45 -47.12 -19.30
N THR A 331 36.49 -45.90 -19.83
CA THR A 331 36.45 -44.68 -19.00
C THR A 331 35.01 -44.24 -18.85
N VAL A 332 34.52 -44.14 -17.62
CA VAL A 332 33.16 -43.66 -17.32
C VAL A 332 33.27 -42.27 -16.69
N THR A 333 32.75 -41.26 -17.38
CA THR A 333 32.78 -39.86 -16.96
C THR A 333 31.45 -39.44 -16.38
N CYS A 334 31.48 -38.76 -15.23
CA CYS A 334 30.31 -38.12 -14.67
C CYS A 334 30.03 -36.77 -15.37
N ILE A 335 28.88 -36.64 -16.00
CA ILE A 335 28.44 -35.41 -16.68
C ILE A 335 27.06 -35.05 -16.13
N LYS A 336 27.00 -33.96 -15.37
CA LYS A 336 25.77 -33.40 -14.78
C LYS A 336 24.88 -34.45 -14.08
N GLY A 337 25.47 -35.27 -13.21
CA GLY A 337 24.78 -36.37 -12.49
C GLY A 337 24.45 -37.60 -13.35
N GLY A 338 24.72 -37.57 -14.65
CA GLY A 338 24.65 -38.73 -15.55
C GLY A 338 26.03 -39.36 -15.78
N LEU A 339 26.05 -40.63 -16.18
CA LEU A 339 27.29 -41.35 -16.50
C LEU A 339 27.38 -41.58 -18.01
N SER A 340 28.54 -41.28 -18.60
CA SER A 340 28.86 -41.54 -20.00
C SER A 340 30.09 -42.41 -20.09
N ALA A 341 30.01 -43.52 -20.83
CA ALA A 341 31.10 -44.47 -20.98
C ALA A 341 31.80 -44.31 -22.35
N ASP A 342 33.12 -44.23 -22.32
CA ASP A 342 34.00 -44.26 -23.49
C ASP A 342 34.71 -45.62 -23.59
N TYR A 343 34.52 -46.29 -24.73
CA TYR A 343 35.05 -47.61 -25.06
C TYR A 343 36.23 -47.53 -26.04
N SER A 344 36.69 -46.33 -26.40
CA SER A 344 37.70 -46.09 -27.44
C SER A 344 39.03 -46.81 -27.19
N ALA A 345 39.36 -47.05 -25.91
CA ALA A 345 40.54 -47.78 -25.49
C ALA A 345 40.35 -49.31 -25.54
N CYS A 346 39.13 -49.84 -25.58
CA CYS A 346 38.90 -51.29 -25.60
C CYS A 346 39.42 -51.90 -26.90
N LYS A 347 40.19 -52.98 -26.77
CA LYS A 347 40.73 -53.76 -27.89
C LYS A 347 40.38 -55.22 -27.74
N GLN A 348 40.12 -55.90 -28.84
CA GLN A 348 39.84 -57.33 -28.81
C GLN A 348 41.16 -58.09 -28.62
N ALA A 349 41.23 -58.90 -27.56
CA ALA A 349 42.31 -59.83 -27.28
C ALA A 349 42.16 -61.09 -28.14
N CYS A 350 43.26 -61.74 -28.49
CA CYS A 350 43.21 -63.07 -29.10
C CYS A 350 43.01 -64.12 -28.00
N LEU A 351 41.86 -64.79 -28.01
CA LEU A 351 41.55 -65.91 -27.14
C LEU A 351 42.25 -67.19 -27.62
N THR A 352 42.40 -68.17 -26.73
CA THR A 352 42.95 -69.50 -27.10
C THR A 352 42.06 -70.29 -28.06
N THR A 353 40.83 -69.83 -28.27
CA THR A 353 39.88 -70.37 -29.25
C THR A 353 39.96 -69.65 -30.59
N ASP A 354 40.55 -68.46 -30.62
CA ASP A 354 40.77 -67.77 -31.88
C ASP A 354 41.89 -68.49 -32.63
N SER A 355 41.76 -68.55 -33.95
CA SER A 355 42.72 -69.28 -34.78
C SER A 355 43.13 -68.43 -35.98
N GLY A 356 44.43 -68.34 -36.20
CA GLY A 356 45.02 -67.86 -37.45
C GLY A 356 45.40 -69.04 -38.34
N ASP A 357 45.46 -68.80 -39.64
CA ASP A 357 45.96 -69.79 -40.60
C ASP A 357 47.41 -69.47 -40.98
N VAL A 358 48.30 -70.45 -40.81
CA VAL A 358 49.69 -70.38 -41.23
C VAL A 358 49.96 -71.39 -42.33
N SER A 359 50.48 -70.92 -43.45
CA SER A 359 50.81 -71.76 -44.59
C SER A 359 52.28 -72.18 -44.58
N LEU A 360 52.54 -73.48 -44.54
CA LEU A 360 53.87 -74.08 -44.60
C LEU A 360 53.97 -74.94 -45.88
N GLY A 361 54.47 -74.34 -46.96
CA GLY A 361 54.47 -74.98 -48.27
C GLY A 361 53.04 -75.09 -48.85
N PRO A 362 52.58 -76.28 -49.30
CA PRO A 362 51.22 -76.45 -49.84
C PRO A 362 50.14 -76.65 -48.76
N ASN A 363 50.54 -76.78 -47.48
CA ASN A 363 49.62 -77.07 -46.39
C ASN A 363 49.29 -75.80 -45.59
N THR A 364 48.02 -75.64 -45.22
CA THR A 364 47.55 -74.60 -44.29
C THR A 364 47.26 -75.27 -42.94
N HIS A 365 47.85 -74.72 -41.89
CA HIS A 365 47.65 -75.17 -40.52
C HIS A 365 46.94 -74.07 -39.73
N SER A 366 45.94 -74.45 -38.94
CA SER A 366 45.28 -73.55 -38.02
C SER A 366 46.05 -73.51 -36.71
N VAL A 367 46.44 -72.31 -36.26
CA VAL A 367 47.16 -72.09 -35.01
C VAL A 367 46.34 -71.20 -34.10
N SER A 368 46.26 -71.58 -32.83
CA SER A 368 45.61 -70.77 -31.79
C SER A 368 46.61 -70.39 -30.71
N PRO A 369 46.50 -69.22 -30.07
CA PRO A 369 47.35 -68.83 -28.95
C PRO A 369 47.39 -69.89 -27.84
N ALA A 370 48.56 -70.09 -27.21
CA ALA A 370 48.69 -71.01 -26.06
C ALA A 370 48.07 -70.44 -24.77
N SER A 371 47.98 -69.12 -24.70
CA SER A 371 47.29 -68.34 -23.67
C SER A 371 46.62 -67.15 -24.33
N ARG A 372 45.67 -66.51 -23.64
CA ARG A 372 45.10 -65.22 -24.08
C ARG A 372 46.24 -64.22 -24.36
N MET A 373 46.20 -63.58 -25.51
CA MET A 373 47.16 -62.55 -25.92
C MET A 373 46.47 -61.20 -25.98
N ALA A 374 47.09 -60.16 -25.43
CA ALA A 374 46.56 -58.81 -25.57
C ALA A 374 46.68 -58.31 -27.01
N ASP A 375 45.88 -57.30 -27.37
CA ASP A 375 45.98 -56.65 -28.68
C ASP A 375 47.40 -56.10 -28.91
N GLY A 376 48.02 -56.50 -30.02
CA GLY A 376 49.38 -56.12 -30.38
C GLY A 376 50.50 -56.94 -29.70
N ASP A 377 50.18 -57.85 -28.79
CA ASP A 377 51.14 -58.84 -28.30
C ASP A 377 51.42 -59.90 -29.37
N SER A 378 52.57 -60.58 -29.24
CA SER A 378 52.93 -61.71 -30.09
C SER A 378 53.23 -62.96 -29.27
N ALA A 379 52.97 -64.14 -29.83
CA ALA A 379 53.29 -65.42 -29.21
C ALA A 379 54.21 -66.25 -30.11
N THR A 380 55.22 -66.85 -29.49
CA THR A 380 56.14 -67.75 -30.18
C THR A 380 55.74 -69.21 -29.93
N LYS A 381 55.52 -69.98 -31.01
CA LYS A 381 55.31 -71.43 -30.99
C LYS A 381 56.43 -72.18 -31.69
N GLN A 382 56.65 -73.44 -31.30
CA GLN A 382 57.59 -74.31 -32.01
C GLN A 382 56.88 -74.88 -33.25
N CYS A 383 57.50 -74.83 -34.42
CA CYS A 383 56.91 -75.40 -35.64
C CYS A 383 56.71 -76.93 -35.53
N LEU A 384 57.47 -77.58 -34.64
CA LEU A 384 57.30 -78.99 -34.28
C LEU A 384 55.88 -79.31 -33.78
N ASP A 385 55.16 -78.32 -33.21
CA ASP A 385 53.77 -78.48 -32.76
C ASP A 385 52.79 -78.65 -33.94
N LEU A 386 53.21 -78.33 -35.17
CA LEU A 386 52.41 -78.46 -36.40
C LEU A 386 52.71 -79.74 -37.18
N GLY A 387 53.81 -80.42 -36.87
CA GLY A 387 54.29 -81.63 -37.54
C GLY A 387 55.77 -81.87 -37.26
N VAL A 388 56.18 -83.14 -37.12
CA VAL A 388 57.57 -83.53 -36.80
C VAL A 388 58.58 -83.15 -37.90
N GLU A 389 58.08 -82.88 -39.10
CA GLU A 389 58.82 -82.44 -40.28
C GLU A 389 59.18 -80.95 -40.29
N HIS A 390 58.60 -80.14 -39.39
CA HIS A 390 58.84 -78.71 -39.33
C HIS A 390 59.78 -78.36 -38.17
N VAL A 391 60.82 -77.57 -38.43
CA VAL A 391 61.82 -77.15 -37.44
C VAL A 391 61.88 -75.63 -37.40
N GLY A 392 61.96 -75.04 -36.19
CA GLY A 392 62.05 -73.60 -35.98
C GLY A 392 60.94 -73.09 -35.06
N THR A 393 60.83 -71.77 -34.96
CA THR A 393 59.78 -71.08 -34.22
C THR A 393 58.99 -70.17 -35.14
N MET A 394 57.68 -70.08 -34.92
CA MET A 394 56.81 -69.07 -35.51
C MET A 394 56.45 -68.04 -34.44
N THR A 395 56.49 -66.76 -34.79
CA THR A 395 55.98 -65.68 -33.94
C THR A 395 54.78 -65.10 -34.69
N ASP A 396 53.62 -65.22 -34.06
CA ASP A 396 52.36 -64.61 -34.51
C ASP A 396 52.13 -63.34 -33.72
#